data_AF-A0A7J9GFU7-F1
#
_entry.id   AF-A0A7J9GFU7-F1
#
_cell.length_a   1.000
_cell.length_b   1.000
_cell.length_c   1.000
_cell.angle_alpha   90.00
_cell.angle_beta   90.00
_cell.angle_gamma   90.00
#
_symmetry.space_group_name_H-M   'P 1'
#
loop_
_entity.id
_entity.type
_entity.pdbx_description
1 polymer ?
#
loop_
_entity_poly.entity_id
_entity_poly.type
_entity_poly.pdbx_seq_one_letter_code
_entity_poly.pdbx_strand_id
1 'polypeptide(L)'
;MALASRTRHMLEALVREGSLNWLLSRRSSFAEEFEELERSPSAGNNWIPELSPAANIVVRRCSRILETSSSELQESFNTEASDSIKHKSRYARNFLEYCCFRALALSTQGIGHLADKKFRRLTFDMMVAWEAPA
;
A
#
# COMPACT_ATOMS: atom_id res chain seq x y z
N MET A 1 18.71 -31.11 -27.36
CA MET A 1 18.70 -29.64 -27.59
C MET A 1 17.40 -29.09 -28.19
N ALA A 2 16.41 -29.90 -28.61
CA ALA A 2 15.17 -29.42 -29.26
C ALA A 2 14.02 -28.99 -28.31
N LEU A 3 14.04 -29.39 -27.04
CA LEU A 3 12.97 -29.02 -26.09
C LEU A 3 13.08 -27.56 -25.63
N ALA A 4 14.31 -27.07 -25.45
CA ALA A 4 14.59 -25.71 -24.96
C ALA A 4 14.24 -24.62 -25.99
N SER A 5 14.33 -24.93 -27.29
CA SER A 5 13.89 -24.01 -28.35
C SER A 5 12.37 -23.92 -28.42
N ARG A 6 11.68 -25.05 -28.17
CA ARG A 6 10.20 -25.10 -28.17
C ARG A 6 9.60 -24.30 -27.02
N THR A 7 10.15 -24.41 -25.81
CA THR A 7 9.68 -23.64 -24.65
C THR A 7 9.93 -22.14 -24.82
N ARG A 8 11.07 -21.75 -25.38
CA ARG A 8 11.35 -20.34 -25.72
C ARG A 8 10.36 -19.77 -26.73
N HIS A 9 10.07 -20.52 -27.79
CA HIS A 9 9.10 -20.08 -28.80
C HIS A 9 7.67 -19.96 -28.25
N MET A 10 7.27 -20.83 -27.31
CA MET A 10 5.97 -20.71 -26.64
C MET A 10 5.91 -19.49 -25.71
N LEU A 11 6.99 -19.17 -25.00
CA LEU A 11 7.07 -17.97 -24.17
C LEU A 11 7.05 -16.70 -25.03
N GLU A 12 7.79 -16.68 -26.14
CA GLU A 12 7.77 -15.56 -27.10
C GLU A 12 6.39 -15.36 -27.74
N ALA A 13 5.68 -16.46 -28.06
CA ALA A 13 4.30 -16.39 -28.53
C ALA A 13 3.37 -15.80 -27.46
N LEU A 14 3.48 -16.23 -26.20
CA LEU A 14 2.67 -15.69 -25.09
C LEU A 14 2.92 -14.19 -24.83
N VAL A 15 4.18 -13.73 -25.00
CA VAL A 15 4.56 -12.32 -24.90
C VAL A 15 4.01 -11.51 -26.08
N ARG A 16 4.11 -12.04 -27.31
CA ARG A 16 3.60 -11.38 -28.52
C ARG A 16 2.08 -11.29 -28.58
N GLU A 17 1.37 -12.30 -28.05
CA GLU A 17 -0.09 -12.33 -27.99
C GLU A 17 -0.67 -11.43 -26.87
N GLY A 18 0.16 -10.73 -26.10
CA GLY A 18 -0.29 -9.82 -25.05
C GLY A 18 -0.85 -10.50 -23.80
N SER A 19 -0.85 -11.83 -23.76
CA SER A 19 -1.29 -12.66 -22.62
C SER A 19 -0.39 -12.53 -21.39
N LEU A 20 0.82 -11.99 -21.52
CA LEU A 20 1.69 -11.62 -20.39
C LEU A 20 1.88 -10.10 -20.23
N ASN A 21 1.28 -9.29 -21.10
CA ASN A 21 1.33 -7.83 -20.94
C ASN A 21 0.58 -7.40 -19.69
N TRP A 22 -0.42 -8.15 -19.21
CA TRP A 22 -1.02 -7.87 -17.90
C TRP A 22 -0.06 -8.13 -16.72
N LEU A 23 0.96 -8.99 -16.88
CA LEU A 23 2.00 -9.27 -15.88
C LEU A 23 3.16 -8.26 -15.95
N LEU A 24 3.53 -7.81 -17.15
CA LEU A 24 4.59 -6.82 -17.35
C LEU A 24 4.09 -5.37 -17.17
N SER A 25 2.85 -5.09 -17.58
CA SER A 25 2.16 -3.82 -17.29
C SER A 25 1.80 -3.68 -15.81
N ARG A 26 1.92 -4.76 -15.03
CA ARG A 26 1.88 -4.76 -13.57
C ARG A 26 3.23 -4.34 -13.00
N ARG A 27 3.78 -3.22 -13.47
CA ARG A 27 4.56 -2.38 -12.56
C ARG A 27 3.59 -2.09 -11.42
N SER A 28 3.81 -2.74 -10.29
CA SER A 28 2.87 -2.72 -9.17
C SER A 28 2.54 -1.25 -8.90
N SER A 29 1.27 -0.87 -8.81
CA SER A 29 0.89 0.49 -8.37
C SER A 29 1.68 0.90 -7.11
N PHE A 30 2.05 -0.10 -6.31
CA PHE A 30 2.90 0.03 -5.14
C PHE A 30 4.35 0.42 -5.46
N ALA A 31 4.96 -0.16 -6.50
CA ALA A 31 6.31 0.18 -6.94
C ALA A 31 6.34 1.57 -7.58
N GLU A 32 5.29 1.93 -8.33
CA GLU A 32 5.15 3.27 -8.88
C GLU A 32 4.91 4.32 -7.80
N GLU A 33 4.06 4.05 -6.81
CA GLU A 33 3.86 4.93 -5.65
C GLU A 33 5.09 4.99 -4.75
N PHE A 34 5.83 3.89 -4.60
CA PHE A 34 7.11 3.88 -3.88
C PHE A 34 8.12 4.77 -4.59
N GLU A 35 8.28 4.62 -5.90
CA GLU A 35 9.18 5.46 -6.70
C GLU A 35 8.73 6.94 -6.75
N GLU A 36 7.43 7.23 -6.81
CA GLU A 36 6.88 8.59 -6.72
C GLU A 36 7.15 9.19 -5.34
N LEU A 37 6.97 8.38 -4.29
CA LEU A 37 7.24 8.75 -2.91
C LEU A 37 8.74 8.99 -2.69
N GLU A 38 9.64 8.23 -3.30
CA GLU A 38 11.09 8.47 -3.23
C GLU A 38 11.55 9.69 -4.06
N ARG A 39 10.95 9.94 -5.22
CA ARG A 39 11.35 11.05 -6.12
C ARG A 39 10.79 12.42 -5.73
N SER A 40 9.78 12.48 -4.88
CA SER A 40 9.14 13.74 -4.52
C SER A 40 10.07 14.61 -3.65
N PRO A 41 10.33 15.90 -3.99
CA PRO A 41 11.15 16.79 -3.15
C PRO A 41 10.58 17.02 -1.73
N SER A 42 9.27 16.80 -1.56
CA SER A 42 8.54 16.83 -0.29
C SER A 42 8.41 15.47 0.40
N ALA A 43 9.04 14.42 -0.14
CA ALA A 43 9.01 13.05 0.39
C ALA A 43 9.44 12.98 1.86
N GLY A 44 10.48 13.74 2.22
CA GLY A 44 11.02 13.78 3.57
C GLY A 44 10.04 14.29 4.62
N ASN A 45 9.08 15.16 4.26
CA ASN A 45 8.07 15.66 5.20
C ASN A 45 6.86 14.72 5.35
N ASN A 46 6.72 13.72 4.48
CA ASN A 46 5.58 12.79 4.49
C ASN A 46 5.96 11.38 4.96
N TRP A 47 7.23 11.15 5.27
CA TRP A 47 7.72 9.89 5.84
C TRP A 47 7.69 9.94 7.36
N ILE A 48 7.07 8.94 7.95
CA ILE A 48 7.07 8.71 9.39
C ILE A 48 8.21 7.72 9.68
N PRO A 49 9.28 8.13 10.38
CA PRO A 49 10.48 7.31 10.59
C PRO A 49 10.22 5.98 11.33
N GLU A 50 9.17 5.94 12.15
CA GLU A 50 8.77 4.76 12.90
C GLU A 50 8.09 3.69 12.03
N LEU A 51 7.80 3.99 10.76
CA LEU A 51 7.09 3.12 9.85
C LEU A 51 7.99 2.53 8.77
N SER A 52 7.72 1.28 8.41
CA SER A 52 8.32 0.66 7.24
C SER A 52 7.89 1.40 5.96
N PRO A 53 8.61 1.24 4.84
CA PRO A 53 8.21 1.87 3.59
C PRO A 53 6.82 1.43 3.12
N ALA A 54 6.47 0.17 3.34
CA ALA A 54 5.15 -0.35 3.00
C ALA A 54 4.05 0.29 3.87
N ALA A 55 4.30 0.45 5.17
CA ALA A 55 3.39 1.12 6.08
C ALA A 55 3.22 2.61 5.73
N ASN A 56 4.29 3.32 5.38
CA ASN A 56 4.23 4.71 4.92
C ASN A 56 3.35 4.87 3.67
N ILE A 57 3.47 3.98 2.69
CA ILE A 57 2.61 4.00 1.48
C ILE A 57 1.14 3.79 1.87
N VAL A 58 0.85 2.82 2.73
CA VAL A 58 -0.53 2.55 3.18
C VAL A 58 -1.10 3.74 3.93
N VAL A 59 -0.35 4.33 4.87
CA VAL A 59 -0.78 5.54 5.60
C VAL A 59 -1.07 6.69 4.64
N ARG A 60 -0.22 6.92 3.63
CA ARG A 60 -0.45 7.95 2.60
C ARG A 60 -1.70 7.67 1.77
N ARG A 61 -2.04 6.42 1.48
CA ARG A 61 -3.29 6.09 0.80
C ARG A 61 -4.50 6.31 1.70
N CYS A 62 -4.40 5.91 2.97
CA CYS A 62 -5.44 6.16 3.96
C CYS A 62 -5.70 7.67 4.14
N SER A 63 -4.65 8.48 4.21
CA SER A 63 -4.78 9.94 4.33
C SER A 63 -5.50 10.56 3.13
N ARG A 64 -5.19 10.10 1.92
CA ARG A 64 -5.93 10.50 0.69
C ARG A 64 -7.40 10.12 0.71
N ILE A 65 -7.75 8.92 1.20
CA ILE A 65 -9.15 8.47 1.32
C ILE A 65 -9.91 9.32 2.37
N LEU A 66 -9.21 9.73 3.42
CA LEU A 66 -9.75 10.50 4.53
C LEU A 66 -9.66 12.01 4.30
N GLU A 67 -9.19 12.45 3.13
CA GLU A 67 -9.00 13.86 2.75
C GLU A 67 -8.20 14.67 3.79
N THR A 68 -7.13 14.07 4.32
CA THR A 68 -6.23 14.63 5.34
C THR A 68 -4.78 14.34 5.00
N SER A 69 -3.83 14.90 5.75
CA SER A 69 -2.40 14.59 5.66
C SER A 69 -2.00 13.42 6.56
N SER A 70 -0.87 12.78 6.25
CA SER A 70 -0.30 11.72 7.11
C SER A 70 0.11 12.26 8.49
N SER A 71 0.55 13.51 8.55
CA SER A 71 0.92 14.19 9.81
C SER A 71 -0.29 14.48 10.69
N GLU A 72 -1.40 14.97 10.12
CA GLU A 72 -2.65 15.19 10.87
C GLU A 72 -3.22 13.87 11.40
N LEU A 73 -3.11 12.78 10.62
CA LEU A 73 -3.48 11.45 11.09
C LEU A 73 -2.62 11.00 12.28
N GLN A 74 -1.31 11.22 12.21
CA GLN A 74 -0.38 10.89 13.28
C GLN A 74 -0.67 11.70 14.55
N GLU A 75 -0.93 12.99 14.40
CA GLU A 75 -1.33 13.87 15.50
C GLU A 75 -2.66 13.45 16.13
N SER A 76 -3.66 13.11 15.31
CA SER A 76 -4.96 12.62 15.77
C SER A 76 -4.80 11.33 16.57
N PHE A 77 -4.01 10.37 16.07
CA PHE A 77 -3.68 9.15 16.79
C PHE A 77 -2.96 9.43 18.11
N ASN A 78 -1.97 10.32 18.11
CA ASN A 78 -1.20 10.64 19.32
C ASN A 78 -2.06 11.31 20.40
N THR A 79 -3.08 12.07 19.99
CA THR A 79 -4.06 12.75 20.84
C THR A 79 -5.12 11.81 21.37
N GLU A 80 -5.69 10.95 20.52
CA GLU A 80 -6.81 10.07 20.85
C GLU A 80 -6.38 8.78 21.58
N ALA A 81 -5.20 8.25 21.27
CA ALA A 81 -4.73 6.98 21.81
C ALA A 81 -4.12 7.12 23.22
N SER A 82 -4.41 6.16 24.08
CA SER A 82 -3.80 6.05 25.40
C SER A 82 -2.30 5.73 25.31
N ASP A 83 -1.56 6.05 26.36
CA ASP A 83 -0.09 5.88 26.37
C ASP A 83 0.36 4.42 26.23
N SER A 84 -0.45 3.46 26.69
CA SER A 84 -0.17 2.03 26.50
C SER A 84 -0.21 1.60 25.03
N ILE A 85 -1.06 2.23 24.23
CA ILE A 85 -1.18 2.00 22.77
C ILE A 85 -0.02 2.68 22.04
N LYS A 86 0.47 3.82 22.54
CA LYS A 86 1.58 4.56 21.94
C LYS A 86 2.97 4.03 22.32
N HIS A 87 3.05 2.89 23.02
CA HIS A 87 4.33 2.29 23.39
C HIS A 87 5.19 1.99 22.15
N LYS A 88 6.48 2.37 22.20
CA LYS A 88 7.41 2.33 21.04
C LYS A 88 7.43 0.99 20.30
N SER A 89 7.36 -0.14 21.01
CA SER A 89 7.38 -1.48 20.39
C SER A 89 6.14 -1.83 19.56
N ARG A 90 5.03 -1.10 19.74
CA ARG A 90 3.76 -1.34 19.05
C ARG A 90 3.25 -0.12 18.29
N TYR A 91 3.92 1.03 18.43
CA TYR A 91 3.51 2.30 17.86
C TYR A 91 3.20 2.18 16.37
N ALA A 92 4.15 1.66 15.58
CA ALA A 92 4.01 1.50 14.14
C ALA A 92 2.78 0.67 13.74
N ARG A 93 2.61 -0.50 14.40
CA ARG A 93 1.46 -1.38 14.16
C ARG A 93 0.15 -0.69 14.53
N ASN A 94 0.07 -0.12 15.73
CA ASN A 94 -1.17 0.48 16.24
C ASN A 94 -1.57 1.72 15.45
N PHE A 95 -0.59 2.54 15.04
CA PHE A 95 -0.84 3.71 14.19
C PHE A 95 -1.28 3.30 12.78
N LEU A 96 -0.65 2.27 12.19
CA LEU A 96 -1.08 1.72 10.91
C LEU A 96 -2.52 1.18 10.99
N GLU A 97 -2.84 0.40 12.03
CA GLU A 97 -4.19 -0.10 12.29
C GLU A 97 -5.20 1.05 12.38
N TYR A 98 -4.91 2.09 13.16
CA TYR A 98 -5.74 3.28 13.29
C TYR A 98 -6.06 3.91 11.91
N CYS A 99 -5.04 4.12 11.08
CA CYS A 99 -5.21 4.69 9.74
C CYS A 99 -6.07 3.77 8.85
N CYS A 100 -5.80 2.47 8.88
CA CYS A 100 -6.54 1.47 8.11
C CYS A 100 -8.01 1.42 8.53
N PHE A 101 -8.31 1.37 9.82
CA PHE A 101 -9.69 1.32 10.32
C PHE A 101 -10.50 2.53 9.89
N ARG A 102 -9.95 3.74 10.02
CA ARG A 102 -10.64 4.96 9.58
C ARG A 102 -10.91 4.96 8.08
N ALA A 103 -9.92 4.60 7.25
CA ALA A 103 -10.09 4.56 5.80
C ALA A 103 -11.07 3.48 5.33
N LEU A 104 -11.04 2.29 5.96
CA LEU A 104 -11.98 1.20 5.66
C LEU A 104 -13.41 1.57 6.04
N ALA A 105 -13.62 2.27 7.16
CA ALA A 105 -14.94 2.72 7.58
C ALA A 105 -15.62 3.63 6.55
N LEU A 106 -14.87 4.47 5.83
CA LEU A 106 -15.39 5.25 4.70
C LEU A 106 -15.53 4.40 3.43
N SER A 107 -14.50 3.60 3.12
CA SER A 107 -14.44 2.84 1.86
C SER A 107 -15.50 1.74 1.75
N THR A 108 -16.07 1.29 2.87
CA THR A 108 -17.07 0.21 2.93
C THR A 108 -18.52 0.71 2.94
N GLN A 109 -18.76 2.03 2.94
CA GLN A 109 -20.11 2.59 2.94
C GLN A 109 -20.89 2.32 1.63
N GLY A 110 -20.17 2.10 0.53
CA GLY A 110 -20.74 1.80 -0.78
C GLY A 110 -21.09 0.31 -0.99
N ILE A 111 -22.19 0.06 -1.68
CA ILE A 111 -22.53 -1.27 -2.20
C ILE A 111 -21.51 -1.67 -3.26
N GLY A 112 -21.01 -2.90 -3.21
CA GLY A 112 -20.08 -3.42 -4.22
C GLY A 112 -18.61 -3.05 -3.99
N HIS A 113 -18.23 -2.55 -2.81
CA HIS A 113 -16.81 -2.26 -2.49
C HIS A 113 -15.89 -3.48 -2.68
N LEU A 114 -16.39 -4.70 -2.45
CA LEU A 114 -15.62 -5.93 -2.71
C LEU A 114 -15.34 -6.16 -4.21
N ALA A 115 -16.19 -5.65 -5.10
CA ALA A 115 -15.99 -5.71 -6.55
C ALA A 115 -15.02 -4.62 -7.06
N ASP A 116 -14.74 -3.58 -6.27
CA ASP A 116 -13.76 -2.56 -6.62
C ASP A 116 -12.32 -3.10 -6.55
N LYS A 117 -11.61 -3.04 -7.68
CA LYS A 117 -10.20 -3.42 -7.81
C LYS A 117 -9.30 -2.57 -6.90
N LYS A 118 -9.60 -1.27 -6.74
CA LYS A 118 -8.80 -0.36 -5.90
C LYS A 118 -8.96 -0.72 -4.43
N PHE A 119 -10.18 -0.95 -3.97
CA PHE A 119 -10.46 -1.43 -2.62
C PHE A 119 -9.73 -2.75 -2.31
N ARG A 120 -9.85 -3.77 -3.19
CA ARG A 120 -9.13 -5.04 -3.01
C ARG A 120 -7.61 -4.89 -2.97
N ARG A 121 -7.07 -3.95 -3.77
CA ARG A 121 -5.62 -3.69 -3.75
C ARG A 121 -5.20 -3.00 -2.45
N LEU A 122 -5.99 -2.03 -2.00
CA LEU A 122 -5.77 -1.33 -0.73
C LEU A 122 -5.74 -2.32 0.44
N THR A 123 -6.77 -3.18 0.56
CA THR A 123 -6.84 -4.16 1.66
C THR A 123 -5.70 -5.17 1.61
N PHE A 124 -5.28 -5.60 0.41
CA PHE A 124 -4.08 -6.43 0.25
C PHE A 124 -2.82 -5.72 0.75
N ASP A 125 -2.60 -4.47 0.33
CA ASP A 125 -1.42 -3.71 0.73
C ASP A 125 -1.44 -3.40 2.25
N MET A 126 -2.62 -3.17 2.84
CA MET A 126 -2.79 -3.05 4.30
C MET A 126 -2.35 -4.32 5.05
N MET A 127 -2.75 -5.51 4.57
CA MET A 127 -2.34 -6.78 5.17
C MET A 127 -0.83 -6.98 5.10
N VAL A 128 -0.21 -6.68 3.95
CA VAL A 128 1.25 -6.77 3.79
C VAL A 128 1.99 -5.80 4.72
N ALA A 129 1.52 -4.55 4.81
CA ALA A 129 2.14 -3.56 5.70
C ALA A 129 2.00 -3.94 7.18
N TRP A 130 0.94 -4.67 7.56
CA TRP A 130 0.71 -5.10 8.93
C TRP A 130 1.67 -6.20 9.41
N GLU A 131 2.23 -7.00 8.49
CA GLU A 131 3.23 -8.03 8.80
C GLU A 131 4.54 -7.40 9.30
N ALA A 132 4.98 -6.32 8.66
CA ALA A 132 6.20 -5.58 8.98
C ALA A 132 5.95 -4.05 9.00
N PRO A 133 5.37 -3.51 10.09
CA PRO A 133 4.91 -2.13 10.13
C PRO A 133 6.01 -1.09 10.40
N ALA A 134 7.18 -1.49 10.91
CA ALA A 134 8.35 -0.64 11.18
C ALA A 134 9.55 -1.09 10.34
#